data_AF-A0A3D9VH64-F1
#
_entry.id   AF-A0A3D9VH64-F1
#
_cell.length_a   1.000
_cell.length_b   1.000
_cell.length_c   1.000
_cell.angle_alpha   90.00
_cell.angle_beta   90.00
_cell.angle_gamma   90.00
#
_symmetry.space_group_name_H-M   'P 1'
#
loop_
_entity.id
_entity.type
_entity.pdbx_description
1 polymer ?
#
loop_
_entity_poly.entity_id
_entity_poly.type
_entity_poly.pdbx_seq_one_letter_code
_entity_poly.pdbx_strand_id
1 'polypeptide(L)'
;MDSVLKGKIAVLGLIPIDKKAYNKYLKPNEKVYKKAGVDVNRFKYYKLYGEKHMLYSIEYLIQTPIKDLLERDRENQMRWVKTDERI
;
A
#
# COMPACT_ATOMS: atom_id res chain seq x y z
N MET A 1 19.59 2.17 4.36
CA MET A 1 18.11 2.21 4.30
C MET A 1 17.66 3.35 5.19
N ASP A 2 16.99 4.36 4.62
CA ASP A 2 16.62 5.60 5.31
C ASP A 2 15.94 5.35 6.66
N SER A 3 16.47 5.96 7.72
CA SER A 3 15.85 5.94 9.06
C SER A 3 14.42 6.50 9.01
N VAL A 4 14.21 7.52 8.16
CA VAL A 4 12.90 8.12 7.90
C VAL A 4 11.94 7.12 7.27
N LEU A 5 12.37 6.38 6.24
CA LEU A 5 11.53 5.38 5.56
C LEU A 5 11.14 4.26 6.51
N LYS A 6 12.09 3.75 7.31
CA LYS A 6 11.81 2.73 8.33
C LYS A 6 10.78 3.22 9.36
N GLY A 7 10.90 4.47 9.81
CA GLY A 7 9.92 5.10 10.70
C GLY A 7 8.52 5.15 10.07
N LYS A 8 8.41 5.58 8.80
CA LYS A 8 7.12 5.63 8.08
C LYS A 8 6.49 4.24 7.93
N ILE A 9 7.28 3.23 7.57
CA ILE A 9 6.81 1.84 7.45
C ILE A 9 6.27 1.33 8.78
N ALA A 10 7.01 1.56 9.88
CA ALA A 10 6.62 1.12 11.21
C ALA A 10 5.35 1.82 11.70
N VAL A 11 5.27 3.14 11.55
CA VAL A 11 4.11 3.95 11.97
C VAL A 11 2.84 3.59 11.20
N LEU A 12 2.96 3.33 9.90
CA LEU A 12 1.83 2.92 9.07
C LEU A 12 1.51 1.43 9.17
N GLY A 13 2.38 0.61 9.77
CA GLY A 13 2.21 -0.84 9.83
C GLY A 13 2.23 -1.49 8.44
N LEU A 14 3.08 -1.00 7.54
CA LEU A 14 3.15 -1.56 6.19
C LEU A 14 3.87 -2.91 6.18
N ILE A 15 3.32 -3.85 5.41
CA ILE A 15 3.85 -5.20 5.27
C ILE A 15 4.70 -5.25 4.00
N PRO A 16 5.93 -5.78 4.03
CA PRO A 16 6.71 -5.99 2.81
C PRO A 16 6.01 -6.99 1.88
N ILE A 17 6.06 -6.73 0.58
CA ILE A 17 5.48 -7.62 -0.43
C ILE A 17 6.40 -8.84 -0.56
N ASP A 18 5.92 -9.98 -0.08
CA ASP A 18 6.55 -11.27 -0.32
C ASP A 18 6.06 -11.90 -1.64
N LYS A 19 6.61 -13.06 -1.99
CA LYS A 19 6.22 -13.80 -3.21
C LYS A 19 4.73 -14.17 -3.22
N LYS A 20 4.14 -14.41 -2.06
CA LYS A 20 2.73 -14.81 -1.92
C LYS A 20 1.81 -13.61 -2.17
N ALA A 21 2.10 -12.47 -1.55
CA ALA A 21 1.43 -11.20 -1.74
C ALA A 21 1.58 -10.73 -3.20
N TYR A 22 2.77 -10.88 -3.81
CA TYR A 22 2.97 -10.57 -5.22
C TYR A 22 2.01 -11.38 -6.10
N ASN A 23 1.98 -12.69 -5.94
CA ASN A 23 1.12 -13.57 -6.74
C ASN A 23 -0.37 -13.31 -6.52
N LYS A 24 -0.78 -12.91 -5.30
CA LYS A 24 -2.17 -12.66 -4.96
C LYS A 24 -2.65 -11.29 -5.44
N TYR A 25 -1.85 -10.24 -5.28
CA TYR A 25 -2.29 -8.85 -5.41
C TYR A 25 -1.73 -8.15 -6.67
N LEU A 26 -0.47 -8.41 -7.03
CA LEU A 26 0.20 -7.74 -8.14
C LEU A 26 0.07 -8.50 -9.45
N LYS A 27 0.32 -9.82 -9.44
CA LYS A 27 0.33 -10.67 -10.63
C LYS A 27 -0.97 -10.60 -11.46
N PRO A 28 -2.18 -10.61 -10.87
CA PRO A 28 -3.42 -10.51 -11.65
C PRO A 28 -3.52 -9.18 -12.42
N ASN A 29 -2.93 -8.11 -11.88
CA ASN A 29 -3.05 -6.75 -12.40
C ASN A 29 -1.82 -6.31 -13.21
N GLU A 30 -0.79 -7.15 -13.34
CA GLU A 30 0.48 -6.83 -14.00
C GLU A 30 0.28 -6.34 -15.45
N LYS A 31 -0.63 -6.97 -16.19
CA LYS A 31 -0.99 -6.53 -17.56
C LYS A 31 -1.60 -5.13 -17.59
N VAL A 32 -2.42 -4.79 -16.60
CA VAL A 32 -3.08 -3.48 -16.49
C VAL A 32 -2.05 -2.40 -16.15
N TYR A 33 -1.20 -2.67 -15.16
CA TYR A 33 -0.11 -1.77 -14.79
C TYR A 33 0.87 -1.54 -15.95
N LYS A 34 1.27 -2.60 -16.66
CA LYS A 34 2.15 -2.48 -17.83
C LYS A 34 1.54 -1.60 -18.93
N LYS A 35 0.23 -1.73 -19.19
CA LYS A 35 -0.47 -0.84 -20.15
C LYS A 35 -0.51 0.61 -19.69
N ALA A 36 -0.54 0.86 -18.38
CA ALA A 36 -0.50 2.20 -17.79
C ALA A 36 0.94 2.76 -17.64
N GLY A 37 1.96 2.07 -18.15
CA GLY A 37 3.36 2.48 -17.99
C GLY A 37 3.88 2.34 -16.55
N VAL A 38 3.20 1.56 -15.72
CA VAL A 38 3.54 1.35 -14.31
C VAL A 38 4.28 0.03 -14.15
N ASP A 39 5.50 0.08 -13.62
CA ASP A 39 6.20 -1.12 -13.16
C ASP A 39 5.63 -1.59 -11.81
N VAL A 40 5.07 -2.79 -11.78
CA VAL A 40 4.58 -3.43 -10.54
C VAL A 40 5.67 -3.64 -9.51
N ASN A 41 6.93 -3.79 -9.94
CA ASN A 41 8.05 -4.03 -9.04
C ASN A 41 8.45 -2.79 -8.22
N ARG A 42 7.91 -1.61 -8.56
CA ARG A 42 8.10 -0.39 -7.78
C ARG A 42 7.39 -0.44 -6.42
N PHE A 43 6.34 -1.25 -6.32
CA PHE A 43 5.62 -1.47 -5.08
C PHE A 43 6.41 -2.46 -4.23
N LYS A 44 6.78 -2.03 -3.02
CA LYS A 44 7.58 -2.84 -2.09
C LYS A 44 6.83 -3.18 -0.81
N TYR A 45 5.80 -2.40 -0.50
CA TYR A 45 5.00 -2.57 0.71
C TYR A 45 3.52 -2.55 0.37
N TYR A 46 2.72 -3.15 1.23
CA TYR A 46 1.27 -3.10 1.15
C TYR A 46 0.65 -3.01 2.54
N LYS A 47 -0.60 -2.56 2.60
CA LYS A 47 -1.42 -2.59 3.81
C LYS A 47 -2.80 -3.12 3.47
N LEU A 48 -3.37 -3.88 4.39
CA LEU A 48 -4.74 -4.37 4.31
C LEU A 48 -5.65 -3.46 5.12
N TYR A 49 -6.79 -3.10 4.56
CA TYR A 49 -7.88 -2.43 5.25
C TYR A 49 -9.15 -3.24 4.95
N GLY A 50 -9.56 -4.09 5.90
CA GLY A 50 -10.56 -5.13 5.65
C GLY A 50 -10.10 -6.08 4.54
N GLU A 51 -10.97 -6.35 3.56
CA GLU A 51 -10.65 -7.19 2.41
C GLU A 51 -9.82 -6.49 1.32
N LYS A 52 -9.70 -5.16 1.38
CA LYS A 52 -9.00 -4.36 0.37
C LYS A 52 -7.53 -4.20 0.72
N HIS A 53 -6.68 -4.19 -0.30
CA HIS A 53 -5.25 -3.95 -0.16
C HIS A 53 -4.87 -2.63 -0.85
N MET A 54 -3.91 -1.92 -0.27
CA MET A 54 -3.28 -0.77 -0.87
C MET A 54 -1.78 -1.00 -1.02
N LEU A 55 -1.23 -0.66 -2.17
CA LEU A 55 0.18 -0.84 -2.51
C LEU A 55 0.94 0.47 -2.32
N TYR A 56 2.15 0.37 -1.80
CA TYR A 56 3.02 1.52 -1.50
C TYR A 56 4.38 1.32 -2.17
N SER A 57 4.81 2.32 -2.94
CA SER A 57 6.17 2.40 -3.47
C SER A 57 7.10 3.12 -2.49
N ILE A 58 8.39 2.84 -2.59
CA ILE A 58 9.40 3.52 -1.77
C ILE A 58 9.40 5.02 -2.08
N GLU A 59 9.34 5.40 -3.36
CA GLU A 59 9.30 6.79 -3.81
C GLU A 59 8.14 7.56 -3.17
N TYR A 60 6.94 6.98 -3.19
CA TYR A 60 5.76 7.60 -2.59
C TYR A 60 5.92 7.80 -1.09
N LEU A 61 6.45 6.79 -0.37
CA LEU A 61 6.72 6.90 1.06
C LEU A 61 7.78 7.93 1.38
N ILE A 62 8.80 8.11 0.53
CA ILE A 62 9.84 9.11 0.73
C ILE A 62 9.29 10.52 0.47
N GLN A 63 8.64 10.73 -0.67
CA GLN A 63 8.14 12.04 -1.13
C GLN A 63 6.98 12.57 -0.28
N THR A 64 6.14 11.69 0.26
CA THR A 64 4.95 12.12 1.00
C THR A 64 5.30 12.41 2.47
N PRO A 65 4.92 13.56 3.04
CA PRO A 65 5.06 13.83 4.47
C PRO A 65 4.34 12.78 5.33
N ILE A 66 4.88 12.47 6.53
CA ILE A 66 4.27 11.48 7.43
C ILE A 66 2.85 11.87 7.86
N LYS A 67 2.57 13.17 8.03
CA LYS A 67 1.25 13.68 8.39
C LYS A 67 0.19 13.29 7.36
N ASP A 68 0.48 13.53 6.08
CA ASP A 68 -0.44 13.23 4.98
C ASP A 68 -0.61 11.72 4.79
N LEU A 69 0.45 10.94 5.02
CA LEU A 69 0.37 9.48 5.02
C LEU A 69 -0.58 8.98 6.12
N LEU A 70 -0.50 9.54 7.32
CA LEU A 70 -1.36 9.18 8.46
C LEU A 70 -2.82 9.60 8.26
N GLU A 71 -3.04 10.77 7.66
CA GLU A 71 -4.39 11.25 7.34
C GLU A 71 -5.06 10.32 6.31
N ARG A 72 -4.37 9.98 5.22
CA ARG A 72 -4.84 9.00 4.23
C ARG A 72 -5.06 7.62 4.83
N ASP A 73 -4.19 7.19 5.74
CA ASP A 73 -4.35 5.91 6.44
C ASP A 73 -5.67 5.84 7.21
N ARG A 74 -5.99 6.90 7.96
CA ARG A 74 -7.27 7.04 8.69
C ARG A 74 -8.47 7.10 7.74
N GLU A 75 -8.37 7.86 6.66
CA GLU A 75 -9.43 7.92 5.65
C GLU A 75 -9.71 6.55 5.02
N ASN A 76 -8.66 5.81 4.65
CA ASN A 76 -8.79 4.47 4.08
C ASN A 76 -9.37 3.48 5.10
N GLN A 77 -8.95 3.55 6.36
CA GLN A 77 -9.55 2.76 7.44
C GLN A 77 -11.05 3.07 7.55
N MET A 78 -11.45 4.33 7.64
CA MET A 78 -12.88 4.68 7.77
C MET A 78 -13.70 4.28 6.55
N ARG A 79 -13.16 4.47 5.34
CA ARG A 79 -13.87 4.14 4.10
C ARG A 79 -14.07 2.64 3.94
N TRP A 80 -13.02 1.85 4.14
CA TRP A 80 -13.05 0.43 3.79
C TRP A 80 -13.44 -0.48 4.97
N VAL A 81 -13.31 -0.04 6.22
CA VAL A 81 -13.87 -0.78 7.37
C VAL A 81 -15.40 -0.64 7.45
N LYS A 82 -15.96 0.53 7.13
CA LYS A 82 -17.42 0.73 7.13
C LYS A 82 -18.17 0.00 6.00
N THR A 83 -17.47 -0.44 4.95
CA THR A 83 -18.15 -1.11 3.84
C THR A 83 -18.48 -2.58 4.14
N ASP A 84 -17.89 -3.16 5.19
CA ASP A 84 -18.13 -4.55 5.64
C ASP A 84 -19.44 -4.69 6.46
N GLU A 85 -20.01 -3.60 6.97
CA GLU A 85 -21.22 -3.62 7.83
C GLU A 85 -22.55 -3.57 7.04
N ARG A 86 -22.55 -3.86 5.73
CA ARG A 86 -23.79 -4.00 4.94
C ARG A 86 -23.90 -5.39 4.32
N ILE A 87 -24.23 -6.36 5.15
CA ILE A 87 -24.86 -7.63 4.74
C ILE A 87 -26.25 -7.66 5.37
#